data_AF-A0AA96YU58-F1
#
_entry.id   AF-A0AA96YU58-F1
#
_cell.length_a   1.000
_cell.length_b   1.000
_cell.length_c   1.000
_cell.angle_alpha   90.00
_cell.angle_beta   90.00
_cell.angle_gamma   90.00
#
_symmetry.space_group_name_H-M   'P 1'
#
loop_
_entity.id
_entity.type
_entity.pdbx_description
1 polymer ?
#
loop_
_entity_poly.entity_id
_entity_poly.type
_entity_poly.pdbx_seq_one_letter_code
_entity_poly.pdbx_strand_id
1 'polypeptide(L)'
;MKKVLFTTLISLTVCAQVLALHLPGEIQPTRYTYYLTPEYGQKLKEKNESNERPVLGVPHGELTGDTPIRQAKGFPAPTAMTCISSVYYNRGAAANWLKVACVDNNGLAYSADKKWPPKSIAKRVCTVGQSGCDSFLVLDSDNWSGPQ
;
A
#
# COMPACT_ATOMS: atom_id res chain seq x y z
N MET A 1 -22.97 52.00 16.57
CA MET A 1 -22.01 51.00 17.09
C MET A 1 -22.22 49.70 16.30
N LYS A 2 -21.32 49.37 15.36
CA LYS A 2 -21.40 48.13 14.55
C LYS A 2 -20.60 47.04 15.25
N LYS A 3 -21.26 45.94 15.64
CA LYS A 3 -20.59 44.73 16.15
C LYS A 3 -19.98 43.98 14.96
N VAL A 4 -18.66 43.91 14.91
CA VAL A 4 -17.92 43.09 13.96
C VAL A 4 -17.84 41.68 14.54
N LEU A 5 -18.50 40.72 13.88
CA LEU A 5 -18.47 39.31 14.23
C LEU A 5 -17.20 38.70 13.60
N PHE A 6 -16.21 38.37 14.42
CA PHE A 6 -15.00 37.64 13.98
C PHE A 6 -15.32 36.15 13.94
N THR A 7 -15.56 35.61 12.75
CA THR A 7 -15.63 34.16 12.51
C THR A 7 -14.21 33.63 12.28
N THR A 8 -13.62 32.98 13.28
CA THR A 8 -12.35 32.27 13.15
C THR A 8 -12.55 30.97 12.38
N LEU A 9 -12.07 30.92 11.14
CA LEU A 9 -11.91 29.71 10.34
C LEU A 9 -10.80 28.86 10.98
N ILE A 10 -11.16 27.75 11.63
CA ILE A 10 -10.18 26.76 12.08
C ILE A 10 -9.87 25.86 10.88
N SER A 11 -8.76 26.13 10.21
CA SER A 11 -8.22 25.24 9.17
C SER A 11 -7.80 23.92 9.83
N LEU A 12 -8.57 22.85 9.59
CA LEU A 12 -8.23 21.50 10.01
C LEU A 12 -7.07 20.99 9.11
N THR A 13 -5.83 21.33 9.46
CA THR A 13 -4.65 20.69 8.85
C THR A 13 -4.61 19.24 9.30
N VAL A 14 -5.17 18.36 8.48
CA VAL A 14 -4.96 16.91 8.61
C VAL A 14 -3.48 16.66 8.34
N CYS A 15 -2.71 16.39 9.41
CA CYS A 15 -1.37 15.83 9.26
C CYS A 15 -1.52 14.46 8.59
N ALA A 16 -1.28 14.39 7.28
CA ALA A 16 -1.13 13.13 6.58
C ALA A 16 0.06 12.39 7.22
N GLN A 17 -0.19 11.23 7.80
CA GLN A 17 0.89 10.37 8.29
C GLN A 17 1.63 9.83 7.06
N VAL A 18 2.87 10.29 6.87
CA VAL A 18 3.73 9.75 5.81
C VAL A 18 4.30 8.42 6.30
N LEU A 19 3.78 7.32 5.80
CA LEU A 19 4.38 6.00 5.97
C LEU A 19 5.40 5.79 4.86
N ALA A 20 6.68 5.78 5.24
CA ALA A 20 7.75 5.40 4.32
C ALA A 20 7.78 3.87 4.19
N LEU A 21 7.51 3.37 2.99
CA LEU A 21 7.58 1.95 2.68
C LEU A 21 9.04 1.56 2.39
N HIS A 22 9.55 0.55 3.09
CA HIS A 22 10.90 0.05 2.83
C HIS A 22 10.86 -1.12 1.84
N LEU A 23 11.51 -0.95 0.69
CA LEU A 23 11.68 -1.99 -0.33
C LEU A 23 13.16 -2.23 -0.60
N PRO A 24 13.67 -3.46 -0.47
CA PRO A 24 15.07 -3.76 -0.75
C PRO A 24 15.34 -3.93 -2.25
N GLY A 25 16.57 -3.65 -2.67
CA GLY A 25 17.04 -3.95 -4.02
C GLY A 25 16.50 -3.01 -5.10
N GLU A 26 16.41 -3.52 -6.32
CA GLU A 26 16.02 -2.73 -7.50
C GLU A 26 14.51 -2.66 -7.62
N ILE A 27 13.96 -1.45 -7.42
CA ILE A 27 12.54 -1.17 -7.60
C ILE A 27 12.17 -1.29 -9.07
N GLN A 28 11.13 -2.05 -9.35
CA GLN A 28 10.57 -2.19 -10.68
C GLN A 28 9.57 -1.05 -10.93
N PRO A 29 9.62 -0.38 -12.10
CA PRO A 29 8.86 0.85 -12.33
C PRO A 29 7.35 0.63 -12.45
N THR A 30 6.94 -0.58 -12.82
CA THR A 30 5.53 -0.90 -13.07
C THR A 30 4.79 -1.10 -11.75
N ARG A 31 3.68 -0.38 -11.61
CA ARG A 31 2.72 -0.50 -10.50
C ARG A 31 1.39 -1.04 -10.98
N TYR A 32 0.75 -1.84 -10.15
CA TYR A 32 -0.56 -2.41 -10.43
C TYR A 32 -1.56 -2.05 -9.34
N THR A 33 -2.74 -1.60 -9.76
CA THR A 33 -3.87 -1.37 -8.85
C THR A 33 -4.83 -2.53 -8.95
N TYR A 34 -5.10 -3.13 -7.79
CA TYR A 34 -6.04 -4.22 -7.58
C TYR A 34 -7.32 -3.65 -7.00
N TYR A 35 -8.43 -3.75 -7.73
CA TYR A 35 -9.76 -3.46 -7.21
C TYR A 35 -10.30 -4.73 -6.56
N LEU A 36 -10.22 -4.79 -5.23
CA LEU A 36 -10.36 -6.00 -4.43
C LEU A 36 -11.78 -6.59 -4.50
N THR A 37 -11.88 -7.90 -4.28
CA THR A 37 -13.17 -8.49 -3.89
C THR A 37 -13.49 -8.10 -2.44
N PRO A 38 -14.78 -7.99 -2.06
CA PRO A 38 -15.16 -7.66 -0.68
C PRO A 38 -14.56 -8.65 0.33
N GLU A 39 -14.53 -9.93 -0.02
CA GLU A 39 -14.01 -11.00 0.84
C GLU A 39 -12.52 -10.81 1.11
N TYR A 40 -11.74 -10.48 0.08
CA TYR A 40 -10.31 -10.28 0.25
C TYR A 40 -9.98 -8.94 0.93
N GLY A 41 -10.76 -7.88 0.67
CA GLY A 41 -10.67 -6.63 1.43
C GLY A 41 -10.85 -6.85 2.93
N GLN A 42 -11.84 -7.66 3.32
CA GLN A 42 -12.06 -8.02 4.71
C GLN A 42 -10.88 -8.81 5.30
N LYS A 43 -10.31 -9.75 4.54
CA LYS A 43 -9.09 -10.49 4.94
C LYS A 43 -7.90 -9.54 5.16
N LEU A 44 -7.74 -8.52 4.32
CA LEU A 44 -6.66 -7.54 4.47
C LEU A 44 -6.85 -6.65 5.71
N LYS A 45 -8.09 -6.29 6.04
CA LYS A 45 -8.39 -5.60 7.30
C LYS A 45 -7.95 -6.45 8.49
N GLU A 46 -8.39 -7.71 8.54
CA GLU A 46 -8.06 -8.64 9.62
C GLU A 46 -6.55 -8.83 9.80
N LYS A 47 -5.79 -8.93 8.70
CA LYS A 47 -4.33 -9.03 8.74
C LYS A 47 -3.66 -7.82 9.39
N ASN A 48 -4.13 -6.61 9.08
CA ASN A 48 -3.54 -5.38 9.64
C ASN A 48 -4.00 -5.12 11.09
N GLU A 49 -5.19 -5.58 11.47
CA GLU A 49 -5.69 -5.53 12.85
C GLU A 49 -5.17 -6.69 13.73
N SER A 50 -4.47 -7.67 13.14
CA SER A 50 -3.90 -8.82 13.87
C SER A 50 -2.51 -8.56 14.44
N ASN A 51 -2.27 -9.14 15.62
CA ASN A 51 -0.94 -9.28 16.24
C ASN A 51 -0.09 -10.38 15.58
N GLU A 52 -0.68 -11.23 14.76
CA GLU A 52 0.02 -12.31 14.08
C GLU A 52 0.82 -11.74 12.89
N ARG A 53 2.15 -11.80 13.00
CA ARG A 53 3.08 -11.45 11.93
C ARG A 53 3.87 -12.69 11.54
N PRO A 54 3.32 -13.55 10.67
CA PRO A 54 3.98 -14.80 10.29
C PRO A 54 5.28 -14.49 9.56
N VAL A 55 6.41 -14.87 10.16
CA VAL A 55 7.74 -14.68 9.58
C VAL A 55 8.11 -15.82 8.62
N LEU A 56 7.50 -17.01 8.81
CA LEU A 56 7.76 -18.22 8.05
C LEU A 56 6.45 -18.85 7.58
N GLY A 57 6.51 -19.61 6.49
CA GLY A 57 5.37 -20.38 5.98
C GLY A 57 4.30 -19.57 5.25
N VAL A 58 4.53 -18.28 5.01
CA VAL A 58 3.63 -17.46 4.18
C VAL A 58 3.70 -17.93 2.71
N PRO A 59 2.58 -18.32 2.09
CA PRO A 59 2.57 -18.70 0.69
C PRO A 59 3.08 -17.58 -0.23
N HIS A 60 3.73 -17.94 -1.34
CA HIS A 60 4.25 -16.95 -2.27
C HIS A 60 3.13 -16.09 -2.88
N GLY A 61 3.26 -14.77 -2.78
CA GLY A 61 2.23 -13.82 -3.21
C GLY A 61 1.07 -13.63 -2.24
N GLU A 62 1.02 -14.35 -1.11
CA GLU A 62 0.06 -14.04 -0.05
C GLU A 62 0.50 -12.77 0.69
N LEU A 63 -0.42 -11.81 0.83
CA LEU A 63 -0.16 -10.56 1.50
C LEU A 63 -0.15 -10.73 3.02
N THR A 64 0.80 -10.07 3.68
CA THR A 64 0.83 -9.84 5.12
C THR A 64 0.56 -8.36 5.40
N GLY A 65 -0.03 -8.07 6.55
CA GLY A 65 -0.13 -6.69 7.02
C GLY A 65 1.25 -6.18 7.44
N ASP A 66 1.57 -4.94 7.08
CA ASP A 66 2.82 -4.27 7.49
C ASP A 66 2.55 -3.01 8.31
N THR A 67 1.30 -2.54 8.37
CA THR A 67 0.93 -1.40 9.22
C THR A 67 0.81 -1.85 10.69
N PRO A 68 1.34 -1.06 11.65
CA PRO A 68 1.12 -1.29 13.07
C PRO A 68 -0.36 -1.27 13.43
N ILE A 69 -0.81 -2.21 14.26
CA ILE A 69 -2.24 -2.39 14.62
C ILE A 69 -2.87 -1.11 15.17
N ARG A 70 -2.12 -0.34 15.97
CA ARG A 70 -2.60 0.94 16.52
C ARG A 70 -2.96 1.96 15.44
N GLN A 71 -2.33 1.88 14.27
CA GLN A 71 -2.61 2.72 13.12
C GLN A 71 -3.69 2.10 12.22
N ALA A 72 -3.75 0.78 12.10
CA ALA A 72 -4.73 0.09 11.26
C ALA A 72 -6.14 0.03 11.85
N LYS A 73 -6.26 0.04 13.18
CA LYS A 73 -7.54 -0.19 13.86
C LYS A 73 -8.57 0.89 13.52
N GLY A 74 -9.78 0.45 13.17
CA GLY A 74 -10.92 1.34 12.94
C GLY A 74 -11.10 1.80 11.50
N PHE A 75 -10.17 1.44 10.60
CA PHE A 75 -10.39 1.61 9.16
C PHE A 75 -11.39 0.57 8.62
N PRO A 76 -12.16 0.92 7.58
CA PRO A 76 -13.02 -0.05 6.89
C PRO A 76 -12.16 -1.04 6.10
N ALA A 77 -12.77 -2.15 5.67
CA ALA A 77 -12.11 -3.05 4.73
C ALA A 77 -11.75 -2.31 3.44
N PRO A 78 -10.49 -2.39 2.96
CA PRO A 78 -10.10 -1.74 1.73
C PRO A 78 -10.83 -2.30 0.53
N THR A 79 -11.10 -1.44 -0.44
CA THR A 79 -11.74 -1.79 -1.71
C THR A 79 -10.75 -1.81 -2.87
N ALA A 80 -9.59 -1.19 -2.71
CA ALA A 80 -8.52 -1.21 -3.69
C ALA A 80 -7.15 -1.04 -3.04
N MET A 81 -6.11 -1.48 -3.74
CA MET A 81 -4.71 -1.26 -3.34
C MET A 81 -3.81 -1.13 -4.56
N THR A 82 -2.75 -0.34 -4.43
CA THR A 82 -1.70 -0.23 -5.43
C THR A 82 -0.43 -0.91 -4.93
N CYS A 83 0.12 -1.79 -5.74
CA CYS A 83 1.31 -2.57 -5.44
C CYS A 83 2.46 -2.21 -6.38
N ILE A 84 3.67 -2.26 -5.84
CA ILE A 84 4.95 -2.16 -6.55
C ILE A 84 5.85 -3.32 -6.13
N SER A 85 6.80 -3.70 -6.98
CA SER A 85 7.77 -4.73 -6.63
C SER A 85 9.21 -4.24 -6.68
N SER A 86 10.08 -4.96 -5.99
CA SER A 86 11.52 -4.88 -6.15
C SER A 86 12.14 -6.26 -6.26
N VAL A 87 13.34 -6.32 -6.83
CA VAL A 87 14.13 -7.55 -6.93
C VAL A 87 15.41 -7.35 -6.13
N TYR A 88 15.71 -8.28 -5.23
CA TYR A 88 16.92 -8.24 -4.41
C TYR A 88 17.57 -9.61 -4.32
N TYR A 89 18.90 -9.64 -4.17
CA TYR A 89 19.62 -10.90 -3.96
C TYR A 89 19.49 -11.35 -2.50
N ASN A 90 18.80 -12.46 -2.27
CA ASN A 90 18.70 -13.09 -0.96
C ASN A 90 19.94 -13.97 -0.73
N ARG A 91 20.82 -13.54 0.20
CA ARG A 91 22.06 -14.26 0.51
C ARG A 91 21.82 -15.64 1.11
N GLY A 92 20.82 -15.79 1.99
CA GLY A 92 20.53 -17.07 2.64
C GLY A 92 20.02 -18.14 1.69
N ALA A 93 19.32 -17.73 0.62
CA ALA A 93 18.82 -18.61 -0.42
C ALA A 93 19.70 -18.66 -1.68
N ALA A 94 20.78 -17.87 -1.72
CA ALA A 94 21.66 -17.69 -2.88
C ALA A 94 20.89 -17.43 -4.20
N ALA A 95 19.83 -16.62 -4.15
CA ALA A 95 18.95 -16.39 -5.29
C ALA A 95 18.30 -15.00 -5.25
N ASN A 96 17.91 -14.50 -6.43
CA ASN A 96 17.12 -13.27 -6.54
C ASN A 96 15.67 -13.53 -6.12
N TRP A 97 15.16 -12.72 -5.20
CA TRP A 97 13.79 -12.79 -4.72
C TRP A 97 13.02 -11.51 -5.11
N LEU A 98 11.75 -11.70 -5.43
CA LEU A 98 10.78 -10.62 -5.57
C LEU A 98 10.28 -10.20 -4.18
N LYS A 99 10.29 -8.91 -3.87
CA LYS A 99 9.48 -8.31 -2.80
C LYS A 99 8.37 -7.52 -3.45
N VAL A 100 7.15 -7.65 -2.96
CA VAL A 100 6.02 -6.80 -3.36
C VAL A 100 5.58 -6.04 -2.13
N ALA A 101 5.33 -4.75 -2.29
CA ALA A 101 4.72 -3.94 -1.27
C ALA A 101 3.54 -3.16 -1.84
N CYS A 102 2.49 -3.04 -1.04
CA CYS A 102 1.21 -2.49 -1.45
C CYS A 102 0.72 -1.48 -0.42
N VAL A 103 -0.01 -0.47 -0.89
CA VAL A 103 -0.76 0.47 -0.05
C VAL A 103 -2.21 0.48 -0.51
N ASP A 104 -3.14 0.35 0.43
CA ASP A 104 -4.57 0.36 0.16
C ASP A 104 -5.17 1.77 0.11
N ASN A 105 -6.44 1.86 -0.27
CA ASN A 105 -7.18 3.12 -0.34
C ASN A 105 -7.49 3.76 1.03
N ASN A 106 -7.08 3.14 2.14
CA ASN A 106 -7.07 3.71 3.48
C ASN A 106 -5.67 4.18 3.92
N GLY A 107 -4.64 3.94 3.10
CA GLY A 107 -3.24 4.23 3.43
C GLY A 107 -2.55 3.14 4.25
N LEU A 108 -3.14 1.94 4.36
CA LEU A 108 -2.53 0.83 5.10
C LEU A 108 -1.63 0.00 4.17
N ALA A 109 -0.49 -0.42 4.72
CA ALA A 109 0.58 -1.12 4.02
C ALA A 109 0.51 -2.63 4.19
N TYR A 110 0.93 -3.32 3.13
CA TYR A 110 1.01 -4.77 3.04
C TYR A 110 2.26 -5.19 2.25
N SER A 111 2.73 -6.41 2.45
CA SER A 111 3.76 -6.98 1.59
C SER A 111 3.53 -8.45 1.26
N ALA A 112 4.14 -8.89 0.17
CA ALA A 112 4.20 -10.29 -0.25
C ALA A 112 5.59 -10.63 -0.77
N ASP A 113 5.97 -11.90 -0.67
CA ASP A 113 7.29 -12.37 -1.09
C ASP A 113 7.21 -13.35 -2.27
N LYS A 114 8.25 -13.33 -3.10
CA LYS A 114 8.57 -14.24 -4.21
C LYS A 114 7.59 -14.25 -5.39
N LYS A 115 6.36 -13.78 -5.22
CA LYS A 115 5.34 -13.70 -6.28
C LYS A 115 4.45 -12.48 -6.08
N TRP A 116 3.89 -11.98 -7.19
CA TRP A 116 2.80 -11.01 -7.15
C TRP A 116 1.54 -11.60 -6.52
N PRO A 117 0.72 -10.78 -5.84
CA PRO A 117 -0.59 -11.20 -5.36
C PRO A 117 -1.45 -11.75 -6.52
N PRO A 118 -2.16 -12.87 -6.30
CA PRO A 118 -2.90 -13.52 -7.37
C PRO A 118 -4.05 -12.65 -7.86
N LYS A 119 -4.32 -12.66 -9.16
CA LYS A 119 -5.41 -11.85 -9.75
C LYS A 119 -6.79 -12.15 -9.15
N SER A 120 -7.00 -13.36 -8.63
CA SER A 120 -8.27 -13.81 -8.04
C SER A 120 -8.70 -13.03 -6.79
N ILE A 121 -7.80 -12.26 -6.17
CA ILE A 121 -8.13 -11.40 -5.03
C ILE A 121 -8.86 -10.12 -5.43
N ALA A 122 -8.95 -9.86 -6.73
CA ALA A 122 -9.47 -8.63 -7.30
C ALA A 122 -10.51 -8.91 -8.38
N LYS A 123 -11.50 -8.02 -8.46
CA LYS A 123 -12.45 -7.94 -9.57
C LYS A 123 -11.78 -7.43 -10.84
N ARG A 124 -10.75 -6.60 -10.69
CA ARG A 124 -9.98 -5.98 -11.78
C ARG A 124 -8.57 -5.67 -11.30
N VAL A 125 -7.61 -5.85 -12.19
CA VAL A 125 -6.23 -5.38 -12.02
C VAL A 125 -5.86 -4.54 -13.22
N CYS A 126 -5.28 -3.36 -13.00
CA CYS A 126 -4.81 -2.47 -14.07
C CYS A 126 -3.42 -1.91 -13.74
N THR A 127 -2.73 -1.41 -14.76
CA THR A 127 -1.43 -0.75 -14.59
C THR A 127 -1.64 0.73 -14.29
N VAL A 128 -0.96 1.26 -13.27
CA VAL A 128 -1.00 2.69 -12.94
C VAL A 128 -0.58 3.52 -14.16
N GLY A 129 -1.30 4.61 -14.44
CA GLY A 129 -1.11 5.45 -15.62
C GLY A 129 -2.01 5.08 -16.81
N GLN A 130 -2.72 3.94 -16.76
CA GLN A 130 -3.80 3.65 -17.70
C GLN A 130 -5.08 4.42 -17.32
N SER A 131 -5.92 4.73 -18.31
CA SER A 131 -7.22 5.37 -18.07
C SER A 131 -8.09 4.55 -17.12
N GLY A 132 -8.65 5.22 -16.11
CA GLY A 132 -9.47 4.58 -15.06
C GLY A 132 -8.69 3.62 -14.15
N CYS A 133 -7.39 3.88 -13.93
CA CYS A 133 -6.58 3.14 -12.97
C CYS A 133 -6.06 4.10 -11.89
N ASP A 134 -6.67 4.03 -10.71
CA ASP A 134 -6.27 4.86 -9.56
C ASP A 134 -4.88 4.46 -9.05
N SER A 135 -4.21 5.37 -8.34
CA SER A 135 -2.97 5.07 -7.61
C SER A 135 -3.12 5.47 -6.14
N PHE A 136 -3.00 4.50 -5.25
CA PHE A 136 -3.00 4.68 -3.80
C PHE A 136 -1.57 4.67 -3.21
N LEU A 137 -0.57 4.32 -4.03
CA LEU A 137 0.84 4.32 -3.69
C LEU A 137 1.55 5.35 -4.57
N VAL A 138 1.98 6.44 -3.94
CA VAL A 138 2.77 7.51 -4.58
C VAL A 138 4.23 7.32 -4.19
N LEU A 139 5.10 7.37 -5.19
CA LEU A 139 6.55 7.37 -5.00
C LEU A 139 7.07 8.80 -5.03
N ASP A 140 8.14 9.10 -4.30
CA ASP A 140 8.81 10.41 -4.39
C ASP A 140 9.27 10.72 -5.82
N SER A 141 9.65 9.68 -6.58
CA SER A 141 10.02 9.78 -7.99
C SER A 141 8.88 10.21 -8.91
N ASP A 142 7.62 10.09 -8.50
CA ASP A 142 6.48 10.51 -9.32
C ASP A 142 6.44 12.02 -9.55
N ASN A 143 7.00 12.78 -8.60
CA ASN A 143 7.09 14.23 -8.67
C ASN A 143 8.47 14.71 -9.16
N TRP A 144 9.36 13.79 -9.54
CA TRP A 144 10.71 14.12 -9.98
C TRP A 144 10.74 14.38 -11.48
N SER A 145 11.14 15.59 -11.87
CA SER A 145 11.29 16.00 -13.28
C SER A 145 12.68 15.73 -13.85
N GLY A 146 13.54 14.98 -13.16
CA GLY A 146 14.94 14.78 -13.55
C GLY A 146 15.85 15.98 -13.23
N PRO A 147 17.17 15.88 -13.44
CA PRO A 147 18.03 17.05 -13.56
C PRO A 147 17.66 17.83 -14.83
N GLN A 148 17.61 19.16 -14.73
CA GLN A 148 17.50 20.07 -15.88
C GLN A 148 18.86 20.29 -16.54
#